data_AF-A0A5A7MI73-F1
#
_entry.id   AF-A0A5A7MI73-F1
#
_cell.length_a   1.000
_cell.length_b   1.000
_cell.length_c   1.000
_cell.angle_alpha   90.00
_cell.angle_beta   90.00
_cell.angle_gamma   90.00
#
_symmetry.space_group_name_H-M   'P 1'
#
loop_
_entity.id
_entity.type
_entity.pdbx_description
1 polymer ?
#
loop_
_entity_poly.entity_id
_entity_poly.type
_entity_poly.pdbx_seq_one_letter_code
_entity_poly.pdbx_strand_id
1 'polypeptide(L)'
;MINPYNGLYAVFKKIDDSQKRKSKDLVKIGEGAYIEGTIDPIVFLVVGETARSDHLGLNGYLRDTTPLLSSRKDILSFKNAWACGTSTAESLPCMFSHLSREEFFDRSENYENLLDVLKRAGLDVLWVDNQSGCKGVCARIPASNQEIIEGNINCRDDGCFDAAVLNNLQKKIEDLPKPGKAKGTVILVHQMGSHGPAYYKRSSSDRKAYFPECDSSALQTCSRDQVVNAYDNSIRETDYFISNAIDWIKETYPDRPTAMMYVSDHGESLGENNIYLHGLPYSLAPDAQKRIPWIAWFSESFKREKFDENGCAALLDVDAKISHDNYFHSVLGMMNVKSEIYNPDLDIFKKCRKY
;
A
#
# COMPACT_ATOMS: atom_id res chain seq x y z
N MET A 1 -8.89 23.10 -4.37
CA MET A 1 -10.37 22.99 -4.54
C MET A 1 -10.83 21.70 -3.89
N ILE A 2 -11.65 21.75 -2.83
CA ILE A 2 -12.52 20.60 -2.53
C ILE A 2 -13.59 20.67 -3.61
N ASN A 3 -13.61 19.71 -4.54
CA ASN A 3 -14.71 19.63 -5.48
C ASN A 3 -15.99 19.44 -4.65
N PRO A 4 -16.95 20.39 -4.61
CA PRO A 4 -18.15 20.26 -3.79
C PRO A 4 -18.97 19.02 -4.15
N TYR A 5 -18.82 18.52 -5.38
CA TYR A 5 -19.39 17.24 -5.80
C TYR A 5 -18.79 16.04 -5.04
N ASN A 6 -17.52 16.05 -4.66
CA ASN A 6 -16.90 14.96 -3.89
C ASN A 6 -17.43 14.93 -2.45
N GLY A 7 -17.63 16.09 -1.83
CA GLY A 7 -18.19 16.18 -0.48
C GLY A 7 -19.66 15.71 -0.44
N LEU A 8 -20.47 16.17 -1.40
CA LEU A 8 -21.86 15.72 -1.53
C LEU A 8 -21.94 14.22 -1.87
N TYR A 9 -21.14 13.75 -2.82
CA TYR A 9 -21.08 12.34 -3.18
C TYR A 9 -20.66 11.45 -2.00
N ALA A 10 -19.64 11.86 -1.22
CA ALA A 10 -19.21 11.13 -0.04
C ALA A 10 -20.34 11.02 1.02
N VAL A 11 -21.13 12.07 1.19
CA VAL A 11 -22.31 12.06 2.08
C VAL A 11 -23.40 11.11 1.53
N PHE A 12 -23.76 11.24 0.25
CA PHE A 12 -24.76 10.36 -0.38
C PHE A 12 -24.35 8.89 -0.33
N LYS A 13 -23.10 8.59 -0.66
CA LYS A 13 -22.56 7.23 -0.61
C LYS A 13 -22.58 6.67 0.81
N LYS A 14 -22.21 7.48 1.82
CA LYS A 14 -22.27 7.04 3.22
C LYS A 14 -23.71 6.70 3.67
N ILE A 15 -24.70 7.45 3.18
CA ILE A 15 -26.12 7.18 3.43
C ILE A 15 -26.56 5.89 2.72
N ASP A 16 -26.27 5.73 1.43
CA ASP A 16 -26.59 4.51 0.66
C ASP A 16 -25.95 3.26 1.29
N ASP A 17 -24.65 3.32 1.60
CA ASP A 17 -23.91 2.25 2.29
C ASP A 17 -24.57 1.86 3.61
N SER A 18 -25.03 2.84 4.40
CA SER A 18 -25.71 2.60 5.68
C SER A 18 -27.09 1.98 5.54
N GLN A 19 -27.77 2.21 4.43
CA GLN A 19 -29.08 1.60 4.15
C GLN A 19 -28.92 0.17 3.62
N LYS A 20 -27.84 -0.12 2.88
CA LYS A 20 -27.53 -1.47 2.36
C LYS A 20 -27.05 -2.45 3.44
N ARG A 21 -26.38 -1.95 4.49
CA ARG A 21 -25.76 -2.79 5.53
C ARG A 21 -26.77 -3.23 6.59
N LYS A 22 -27.01 -4.54 6.70
CA LYS A 22 -28.01 -5.14 7.62
C LYS A 22 -27.59 -5.16 9.08
N SER A 23 -26.28 -5.32 9.36
CA SER A 23 -25.74 -5.39 10.71
C SER A 23 -24.49 -4.52 10.91
N LYS A 24 -24.28 -4.07 12.15
CA LYS A 24 -23.01 -3.45 12.59
C LYS A 24 -21.95 -4.49 12.94
N ASP A 25 -22.36 -5.72 13.21
CA ASP A 25 -21.44 -6.81 13.55
C ASP A 25 -20.72 -7.32 12.31
N LEU A 26 -19.46 -7.69 12.47
CA LEU A 26 -18.66 -8.24 11.38
C LEU A 26 -18.89 -9.76 11.28
N VAL A 27 -19.18 -10.22 10.08
CA VAL A 27 -19.15 -11.64 9.72
C VAL A 27 -17.69 -12.09 9.75
N LYS A 28 -17.40 -13.12 10.55
CA LYS A 28 -16.06 -13.72 10.62
C LYS A 28 -15.76 -14.45 9.32
N ILE A 29 -14.49 -14.41 8.90
CA ILE A 29 -14.03 -15.09 7.69
C ILE A 29 -12.76 -15.89 7.96
N GLY A 30 -12.50 -16.91 7.15
CA GLY A 30 -11.30 -17.74 7.29
C GLY A 30 -11.22 -18.44 8.65
N GLU A 31 -12.36 -18.89 9.17
CA GLU A 31 -12.38 -19.72 10.36
C GLU A 31 -11.56 -21.00 10.10
N GLY A 32 -10.70 -21.36 11.05
CA GLY A 32 -9.74 -22.45 10.85
C GLY A 32 -8.53 -22.12 9.97
N ALA A 33 -8.30 -20.85 9.60
CA ALA A 33 -7.07 -20.46 8.93
C ALA A 33 -5.83 -20.87 9.75
N TYR A 34 -4.81 -21.45 9.10
CA TYR A 34 -3.61 -21.95 9.75
C TYR A 34 -2.38 -21.90 8.82
N ILE A 35 -1.19 -22.05 9.39
CA ILE A 35 0.07 -22.15 8.63
C ILE A 35 0.74 -23.48 8.96
N GLU A 36 1.13 -24.22 7.92
CA GLU A 36 1.93 -25.44 8.03
C GLU A 36 3.42 -25.10 8.03
N GLY A 37 4.19 -25.82 8.85
CA GLY A 37 5.64 -25.71 8.92
C GLY A 37 6.17 -24.80 10.04
N THR A 38 7.47 -24.51 9.95
CA THR A 38 8.26 -23.81 10.98
C THR A 38 9.00 -22.60 10.46
N ILE A 39 8.85 -22.26 9.17
CA ILE A 39 9.46 -21.06 8.57
C ILE A 39 8.84 -19.83 9.25
N ASP A 40 9.67 -18.88 9.65
CA ASP A 40 9.28 -17.66 10.38
C ASP A 40 9.61 -16.39 9.56
N PRO A 41 8.85 -16.12 8.48
CA PRO A 41 9.11 -15.01 7.58
C PRO A 41 8.65 -13.67 8.18
N ILE A 42 9.25 -12.57 7.72
CA ILE A 42 8.73 -11.21 7.95
C ILE A 42 8.31 -10.61 6.61
N VAL A 43 7.05 -10.22 6.48
CA VAL A 43 6.54 -9.56 5.28
C VAL A 43 6.11 -8.13 5.60
N PHE A 44 6.67 -7.19 4.86
CA PHE A 44 6.35 -5.76 4.95
C PHE A 44 5.35 -5.40 3.86
N LEU A 45 4.19 -4.87 4.26
CA LEU A 45 3.14 -4.40 3.37
C LEU A 45 3.07 -2.89 3.45
N VAL A 46 3.62 -2.22 2.44
CA VAL A 46 3.61 -0.77 2.35
C VAL A 46 2.36 -0.33 1.57
N VAL A 47 1.44 0.31 2.28
CA VAL A 47 0.27 0.95 1.69
C VAL A 47 0.65 2.38 1.34
N GLY A 48 0.86 2.61 0.05
CA GLY A 48 1.11 3.93 -0.53
C GLY A 48 -0.15 4.78 -0.56
N GLU A 49 0.05 6.07 -0.75
CA GLU A 49 -1.01 7.08 -0.78
C GLU A 49 -0.88 7.94 -2.04
N THR A 50 -1.96 8.02 -2.84
CA THR A 50 -2.12 8.95 -3.97
C THR A 50 -1.12 8.76 -5.15
N ALA A 51 -0.23 7.78 -5.12
CA ALA A 51 0.73 7.54 -6.20
C ALA A 51 0.08 6.90 -7.45
N ARG A 52 0.31 7.46 -8.63
CA ARG A 52 -0.18 6.94 -9.92
C ARG A 52 0.93 6.31 -10.76
N SER A 53 0.60 5.19 -11.41
CA SER A 53 1.60 4.33 -12.09
C SER A 53 2.31 5.01 -13.26
N ASP A 54 1.61 5.88 -13.98
CA ASP A 54 2.13 6.59 -15.17
C ASP A 54 3.08 7.74 -14.84
N HIS A 55 3.34 8.00 -13.55
CA HIS A 55 4.34 8.95 -13.06
C HIS A 55 5.55 8.27 -12.41
N LEU A 56 5.66 6.94 -12.48
CA LEU A 56 6.85 6.21 -12.05
C LEU A 56 7.79 6.01 -13.25
N GLY A 57 9.01 6.54 -13.17
CA GLY A 57 10.07 6.29 -14.15
C GLY A 57 10.32 4.80 -14.38
N LEU A 58 10.24 4.01 -13.29
CA LEU A 58 10.34 2.54 -13.27
C LEU A 58 9.30 1.86 -14.19
N ASN A 59 8.15 2.49 -14.39
CA ASN A 59 7.06 2.00 -15.25
C ASN A 59 7.04 2.66 -16.63
N GLY A 60 8.07 3.42 -16.98
CA GLY A 60 8.23 4.05 -18.30
C GLY A 60 7.81 5.52 -18.39
N TYR A 61 7.59 6.20 -17.26
CA TYR A 61 7.40 7.64 -17.28
C TYR A 61 8.66 8.36 -17.80
N LEU A 62 8.46 9.45 -18.55
CA LEU A 62 9.56 10.15 -19.24
C LEU A 62 10.53 10.85 -18.29
N ARG A 63 10.10 11.18 -17.07
CA ARG A 63 10.95 11.79 -16.05
C ARG A 63 11.48 10.71 -15.11
N ASP A 64 12.73 10.86 -14.70
CA ASP A 64 13.39 9.96 -13.75
C ASP A 64 12.93 10.19 -12.30
N THR A 65 11.67 9.85 -12.04
CA THR A 65 11.02 10.02 -10.72
C THR A 65 11.33 8.89 -9.75
N THR A 66 11.88 7.78 -10.23
CA THR A 66 12.22 6.61 -9.41
C THR A 66 13.63 6.07 -9.73
N PRO A 67 14.68 6.90 -9.60
CA PRO A 67 16.04 6.50 -9.96
C PRO A 67 16.57 5.33 -9.11
N LEU A 68 16.26 5.32 -7.81
CA LEU A 68 16.79 4.31 -6.89
C LEU A 68 16.17 2.95 -7.20
N LEU A 69 14.85 2.88 -7.35
CA LEU A 69 14.16 1.65 -7.71
C LEU A 69 14.52 1.19 -9.13
N SER A 70 14.72 2.08 -10.10
CA SER A 70 15.15 1.71 -11.45
C SER A 70 16.55 1.10 -11.50
N SER A 71 17.41 1.43 -10.53
CA SER A 71 18.74 0.85 -10.39
C SER A 71 18.72 -0.58 -9.84
N ARG A 72 17.63 -0.98 -9.16
CA ARG A 72 17.48 -2.31 -8.57
C ARG A 72 17.22 -3.38 -9.63
N LYS A 73 17.78 -4.57 -9.40
CA LYS A 73 17.57 -5.78 -10.22
C LYS A 73 16.82 -6.88 -9.48
N ASP A 74 16.50 -6.63 -8.21
CA ASP A 74 15.90 -7.58 -7.28
C ASP A 74 14.42 -7.27 -6.97
N ILE A 75 13.80 -6.37 -7.72
CA ILE A 75 12.39 -5.98 -7.56
C ILE A 75 11.56 -6.40 -8.77
N LEU A 76 10.25 -6.57 -8.54
CA LEU A 76 9.22 -6.70 -9.56
C LEU A 76 8.35 -5.44 -9.53
N SER A 77 8.10 -4.83 -10.68
CA SER A 77 7.18 -3.68 -10.81
C SER A 77 6.08 -4.03 -11.80
N PHE A 78 4.85 -4.13 -11.30
CA PHE A 78 3.67 -4.43 -12.13
C PHE A 78 3.11 -3.13 -12.70
N LYS A 79 3.04 -3.04 -14.03
CA LYS A 79 2.72 -1.79 -14.75
C LYS A 79 1.23 -1.56 -14.98
N ASN A 80 0.43 -2.61 -14.76
CA ASN A 80 -1.01 -2.63 -15.05
C ASN A 80 -1.84 -3.00 -13.81
N ALA A 81 -1.53 -2.36 -12.68
CA ALA A 81 -2.26 -2.51 -11.42
C ALA A 81 -3.36 -1.44 -11.26
N TRP A 82 -4.51 -1.86 -10.73
CA TRP A 82 -5.71 -1.02 -10.59
C TRP A 82 -6.25 -0.99 -9.16
N ALA A 83 -6.54 0.21 -8.66
CA ALA A 83 -7.14 0.43 -7.35
C ALA A 83 -8.61 0.00 -7.33
N CYS A 84 -9.08 -0.43 -6.16
CA CYS A 84 -10.49 -0.72 -5.92
C CYS A 84 -11.36 0.55 -5.84
N GLY A 85 -10.82 1.61 -5.25
CA GLY A 85 -11.47 2.91 -5.09
C GLY A 85 -10.64 4.05 -5.64
N THR A 86 -11.13 5.28 -5.44
CA THR A 86 -10.43 6.53 -5.82
C THR A 86 -10.15 7.41 -4.61
N SER A 87 -10.28 6.87 -3.40
CA SER A 87 -9.96 7.54 -2.14
C SER A 87 -9.53 6.51 -1.12
N THR A 88 -8.68 6.89 -0.17
CA THR A 88 -8.24 6.04 0.95
C THR A 88 -9.42 5.38 1.67
N ALA A 89 -10.53 6.10 1.86
CA ALA A 89 -11.71 5.61 2.56
C ALA A 89 -12.44 4.48 1.80
N GLU A 90 -12.30 4.41 0.48
CA GLU A 90 -12.86 3.36 -0.36
C GLU A 90 -11.86 2.22 -0.57
N SER A 91 -10.61 2.56 -0.92
CA SER A 91 -9.60 1.59 -1.33
C SER A 91 -9.10 0.73 -0.17
N LEU A 92 -8.77 1.32 0.99
CA LEU A 92 -8.22 0.54 2.11
C LEU A 92 -9.18 -0.56 2.58
N PRO A 93 -10.45 -0.28 2.96
CA PRO A 93 -11.35 -1.34 3.36
C PRO A 93 -11.57 -2.42 2.29
N CYS A 94 -11.54 -2.02 1.01
CA CYS A 94 -11.77 -2.94 -0.10
C CYS A 94 -10.57 -3.86 -0.37
N MET A 95 -9.36 -3.32 -0.51
CA MET A 95 -8.16 -4.12 -0.83
C MET A 95 -7.81 -5.13 0.27
N PHE A 96 -8.25 -4.87 1.51
CA PHE A 96 -8.12 -5.79 2.64
C PHE A 96 -9.31 -6.77 2.77
N SER A 97 -10.31 -6.68 1.90
CA SER A 97 -11.43 -7.62 1.84
C SER A 97 -11.07 -8.86 1.03
N HIS A 98 -11.73 -9.97 1.32
CA HIS A 98 -11.68 -11.19 0.49
C HIS A 98 -12.60 -11.09 -0.75
N LEU A 99 -13.48 -10.08 -0.78
CA LEU A 99 -14.40 -9.83 -1.87
C LEU A 99 -13.69 -9.08 -3.00
N SER A 100 -14.11 -9.33 -4.24
CA SER A 100 -13.76 -8.45 -5.36
C SER A 100 -14.33 -7.05 -5.15
N ARG A 101 -13.81 -6.05 -5.87
CA ARG A 101 -14.30 -4.67 -5.89
C ARG A 101 -15.82 -4.59 -6.05
N GLU A 102 -16.38 -5.33 -7.01
CA GLU A 102 -17.82 -5.32 -7.32
C GLU A 102 -18.61 -5.87 -6.12
N GLU A 103 -18.27 -7.07 -5.66
CA GLU A 103 -18.92 -7.70 -4.51
C GLU A 103 -18.76 -6.86 -3.23
N PHE A 104 -17.61 -6.22 -3.03
CA PHE A 104 -17.36 -5.36 -1.89
C PHE A 104 -18.33 -4.19 -1.87
N PHE A 105 -18.51 -3.46 -2.96
CA PHE A 105 -19.42 -2.30 -2.96
C PHE A 105 -20.92 -2.68 -3.00
N ASP A 106 -21.25 -3.92 -3.36
CA ASP A 106 -22.63 -4.43 -3.38
C ASP A 106 -23.03 -5.24 -2.12
N ARG A 107 -22.08 -5.51 -1.22
CA ARG A 107 -22.32 -6.34 -0.03
C ARG A 107 -23.43 -5.79 0.88
N SER A 108 -24.22 -6.70 1.46
CA SER A 108 -25.18 -6.38 2.52
C SER A 108 -24.64 -6.55 3.94
N GLU A 109 -23.52 -7.26 4.08
CA GLU A 109 -22.87 -7.53 5.36
C GLU A 109 -21.46 -6.92 5.39
N ASN A 110 -20.99 -6.59 6.60
CA ASN A 110 -19.59 -6.26 6.80
C ASN A 110 -18.85 -7.50 7.27
N TYR A 111 -17.62 -7.67 6.79
CA TYR A 111 -16.80 -8.83 7.09
C TYR A 111 -15.56 -8.41 7.88
N GLU A 112 -15.01 -9.35 8.64
CA GLU A 112 -13.60 -9.30 8.99
C GLU A 112 -12.72 -9.21 7.73
N ASN A 113 -11.47 -8.79 7.91
CA ASN A 113 -10.56 -8.49 6.81
C ASN A 113 -9.29 -9.36 6.89
N LEU A 114 -8.37 -9.13 5.95
CA LEU A 114 -7.11 -9.86 5.82
C LEU A 114 -6.33 -9.94 7.14
N LEU A 115 -6.28 -8.85 7.92
CA LEU A 115 -5.49 -8.79 9.14
C LEU A 115 -6.05 -9.69 10.25
N ASP A 116 -7.38 -9.87 10.28
CA ASP A 116 -8.03 -10.81 11.19
C ASP A 116 -7.65 -12.25 10.84
N VAL A 117 -7.66 -12.58 9.55
CA VAL A 117 -7.31 -13.92 9.04
C VAL A 117 -5.85 -14.23 9.29
N LEU A 118 -4.94 -13.29 9.05
CA LEU A 118 -3.50 -13.44 9.32
C LEU A 118 -3.26 -13.71 10.81
N LYS A 119 -3.87 -12.91 11.69
CA LYS A 119 -3.78 -13.10 13.14
C LYS A 119 -4.33 -14.45 13.58
N ARG A 120 -5.48 -14.86 13.03
CA ARG A 120 -6.11 -16.16 13.30
C ARG A 120 -5.23 -17.32 12.88
N ALA A 121 -4.48 -17.18 11.79
CA ALA A 121 -3.52 -18.17 11.31
C ALA A 121 -2.25 -18.30 12.18
N GLY A 122 -2.11 -17.47 13.23
CA GLY A 122 -0.98 -17.50 14.16
C GLY A 122 0.18 -16.59 13.77
N LEU A 123 -0.07 -15.56 12.97
CA LEU A 123 0.91 -14.52 12.63
C LEU A 123 0.84 -13.34 13.61
N ASP A 124 2.00 -12.77 13.90
CA ASP A 124 2.07 -11.45 14.50
C ASP A 124 1.77 -10.40 13.43
N VAL A 125 0.91 -9.44 13.74
CA VAL A 125 0.50 -8.40 12.80
C VAL A 125 0.61 -7.03 13.47
N LEU A 126 1.29 -6.09 12.81
CA LEU A 126 1.46 -4.71 13.28
C LEU A 126 1.05 -3.73 12.19
N TRP A 127 0.35 -2.67 12.56
CA TRP A 127 0.13 -1.50 11.71
C TRP A 127 0.88 -0.27 12.23
N VAL A 128 1.63 0.39 11.36
CA VAL A 128 2.27 1.69 11.63
C VAL A 128 1.73 2.72 10.63
N ASP A 129 1.05 3.72 11.16
CA ASP A 129 0.35 4.73 10.36
C ASP A 129 1.12 6.06 10.37
N ASN A 130 1.52 6.56 9.19
CA ASN A 130 2.01 7.92 9.00
C ASN A 130 0.95 8.82 8.30
N GLN A 131 -0.32 8.40 8.31
CA GLN A 131 -1.43 9.06 7.65
C GLN A 131 -2.51 9.47 8.70
N SER A 132 -3.75 9.63 8.28
CA SER A 132 -4.92 9.98 9.10
C SER A 132 -5.61 8.74 9.69
N GLY A 133 -4.94 7.59 9.66
CA GLY A 133 -5.44 6.33 10.19
C GLY A 133 -5.93 5.32 9.15
N CYS A 134 -6.03 4.08 9.61
CA CYS A 134 -6.27 2.86 8.85
C CYS A 134 -7.73 2.61 8.40
N LYS A 135 -8.62 3.61 8.53
CA LYS A 135 -10.04 3.53 8.12
C LYS A 135 -10.81 2.30 8.69
N GLY A 136 -10.44 1.87 9.90
CA GLY A 136 -11.05 0.73 10.60
C GLY A 136 -10.46 -0.64 10.25
N VAL A 137 -9.58 -0.74 9.25
CA VAL A 137 -8.92 -2.00 8.85
C VAL A 137 -8.08 -2.59 9.98
N CYS A 138 -7.33 -1.75 10.68
CA CYS A 138 -6.42 -2.14 11.76
C CYS A 138 -7.08 -2.25 13.15
N ALA A 139 -8.40 -2.08 13.27
CA ALA A 139 -9.08 -1.89 14.57
C ALA A 139 -8.97 -3.08 15.55
N ARG A 140 -8.56 -4.27 15.09
CA ARG A 140 -8.49 -5.52 15.87
C ARG A 140 -7.07 -6.09 16.01
N ILE A 141 -6.06 -5.31 15.64
CA ILE A 141 -4.63 -5.67 15.74
C ILE A 141 -3.86 -4.57 16.49
N PRO A 142 -2.63 -4.85 16.96
CA PRO A 142 -1.70 -3.81 17.37
C PRO A 142 -1.49 -2.77 16.27
N ALA A 143 -1.70 -1.50 16.60
CA ALA A 143 -1.52 -0.38 15.71
C ALA A 143 -0.86 0.79 16.45
N SER A 144 -0.02 1.55 15.76
CA SER A 144 0.59 2.75 16.29
C SER A 144 0.72 3.81 15.20
N ASN A 145 0.79 5.07 15.61
CA ASN A 145 1.09 6.17 14.70
C ASN A 145 2.61 6.40 14.64
N GLN A 146 3.07 6.99 13.54
CA GLN A 146 4.39 7.58 13.46
C GLN A 146 4.46 8.77 14.41
N GLU A 147 5.50 8.78 15.24
CA GLU A 147 5.78 9.86 16.18
C GLU A 147 6.75 10.85 15.56
N ILE A 148 6.62 12.13 15.92
CA ILE A 148 7.62 13.14 15.58
C ILE A 148 8.87 12.86 16.41
N ILE A 149 10.00 12.63 15.74
CA ILE A 149 11.29 12.38 16.38
C ILE A 149 12.10 13.67 16.33
N GLU A 150 12.26 14.32 17.49
CA GLU A 150 13.00 15.57 17.61
C GLU A 150 14.45 15.41 17.11
N GLY A 151 14.91 16.36 16.29
CA GLY A 151 16.25 16.33 15.69
C GLY A 151 16.43 15.35 14.51
N ASN A 152 15.41 14.58 14.14
CA ASN A 152 15.48 13.69 12.98
C ASN A 152 15.30 14.48 11.67
N ILE A 153 16.19 14.28 10.71
CA ILE A 153 16.17 14.95 9.41
C ILE A 153 14.88 14.69 8.61
N ASN A 154 14.21 13.58 8.87
CA ASN A 154 12.96 13.22 8.21
C ASN A 154 11.71 13.75 8.94
N CYS A 155 11.86 14.49 10.03
CA CYS A 155 10.74 15.05 10.79
C CYS A 155 10.79 16.58 10.83
N ARG A 156 9.60 17.18 10.85
CA ARG A 156 9.34 18.61 11.05
C ARG A 156 8.28 18.78 12.13
N ASP A 157 8.06 20.02 12.55
CA ASP A 157 7.05 20.36 13.56
C ASP A 157 5.63 19.92 13.17
N ASP A 158 5.33 19.83 11.88
CA ASP A 158 4.01 19.47 11.34
C ASP A 158 3.90 18.01 10.83
N GLY A 159 4.91 17.18 11.11
CA GLY A 159 4.92 15.75 10.79
C GLY A 159 6.22 15.26 10.16
N CYS A 160 6.25 13.98 9.77
CA CYS A 160 7.45 13.35 9.22
C CYS A 160 7.25 12.85 7.78
N PHE A 161 8.34 12.82 7.01
CA PHE A 161 8.43 12.03 5.79
C PHE A 161 8.39 10.54 6.13
N ASP A 162 7.92 9.70 5.20
CA ASP A 162 7.65 8.29 5.46
C ASP A 162 8.89 7.50 5.91
N ALA A 163 10.08 7.90 5.46
CA ALA A 163 11.35 7.31 5.90
C ALA A 163 11.61 7.41 7.41
N ALA A 164 10.92 8.31 8.13
CA ALA A 164 11.02 8.38 9.57
C ALA A 164 10.50 7.13 10.28
N VAL A 165 9.59 6.37 9.66
CA VAL A 165 9.02 5.12 10.21
C VAL A 165 10.10 4.09 10.51
N LEU A 166 11.14 4.00 9.68
CA LEU A 166 12.19 3.00 9.84
C LEU A 166 13.00 3.15 11.15
N ASN A 167 13.07 4.36 11.73
CA ASN A 167 13.89 4.63 12.91
C ASN A 167 13.43 3.88 14.18
N ASN A 168 12.13 3.64 14.33
CA ASN A 168 11.58 2.97 15.51
C ASN A 168 10.84 1.67 15.16
N LEU A 169 10.79 1.30 13.87
CA LEU A 169 10.05 0.14 13.40
C LEU A 169 10.58 -1.16 14.00
N GLN A 170 11.90 -1.35 14.05
CA GLN A 170 12.50 -2.55 14.65
C GLN A 170 12.05 -2.74 16.10
N LYS A 171 12.12 -1.68 16.92
CA LYS A 171 11.68 -1.72 18.31
C LYS A 171 10.19 -2.07 18.42
N LYS A 172 9.34 -1.45 17.60
CA LYS A 172 7.89 -1.75 17.57
C LYS A 172 7.62 -3.23 17.22
N ILE A 173 8.41 -3.82 16.32
CA ILE A 173 8.32 -5.24 15.95
C ILE A 173 8.75 -6.12 17.12
N GLU A 174 9.85 -5.78 17.79
CA GLU A 174 10.39 -6.53 18.93
C GLU A 174 9.45 -6.51 20.15
N ASP A 175 8.76 -5.38 20.35
CA ASP A 175 7.79 -5.13 21.43
C ASP A 175 6.41 -5.77 21.18
N LEU A 176 6.18 -6.40 20.02
CA LEU A 176 4.90 -7.08 19.76
C LEU A 176 4.64 -8.18 20.81
N PRO A 177 3.40 -8.32 21.29
CA PRO A 177 3.05 -9.43 22.17
C PRO A 177 3.34 -10.75 21.46
N LYS A 178 4.04 -11.67 22.13
CA LYS A 178 4.40 -13.00 21.58
C LYS A 178 3.61 -14.11 22.28
N PRO A 179 2.30 -14.29 21.98
CA PRO A 179 1.52 -15.39 22.53
C PRO A 179 1.95 -16.72 21.87
N GLY A 180 3.11 -17.25 22.28
CA GLY A 180 3.71 -18.45 21.72
C GLY A 180 4.77 -18.17 20.63
N LYS A 181 5.22 -19.23 19.94
CA LYS A 181 6.15 -19.09 18.81
C LYS A 181 5.35 -18.73 17.56
N ALA A 182 5.30 -17.44 17.24
CA ALA A 182 4.69 -16.92 16.02
C ALA A 182 5.21 -17.66 14.78
N LYS A 183 4.33 -17.83 13.79
CA LYS A 183 4.62 -18.53 12.53
C LYS A 183 5.13 -17.60 11.43
N GLY A 184 5.50 -16.38 11.80
CA GLY A 184 5.81 -15.28 10.92
C GLY A 184 5.25 -13.95 11.44
N THR A 185 5.67 -12.87 10.80
CA THR A 185 5.28 -11.51 11.15
C THR A 185 4.86 -10.75 9.89
N VAL A 186 3.77 -10.00 9.96
CA VAL A 186 3.30 -9.09 8.90
C VAL A 186 3.27 -7.67 9.43
N ILE A 187 4.02 -6.78 8.78
CA ILE A 187 4.19 -5.39 9.18
C ILE A 187 3.58 -4.50 8.12
N LEU A 188 2.59 -3.71 8.50
CA LEU A 188 1.94 -2.75 7.63
C LEU A 188 2.49 -1.35 7.90
N VAL A 189 2.92 -0.67 6.84
CA VAL A 189 3.34 0.72 6.88
C VAL A 189 2.44 1.53 5.95
N HIS A 190 1.68 2.46 6.52
CA HIS A 190 0.75 3.31 5.77
C HIS A 190 1.35 4.69 5.58
N GLN A 191 1.65 5.04 4.33
CA GLN A 191 2.37 6.25 3.96
C GLN A 191 1.49 7.48 3.92
N MET A 192 2.11 8.66 4.07
CA MET A 192 1.54 9.92 3.60
C MET A 192 1.74 10.08 2.08
N GLY A 193 2.79 9.47 1.51
CA GLY A 193 2.99 9.33 0.08
C GLY A 193 2.86 10.65 -0.69
N SER A 194 2.06 10.64 -1.75
CA SER A 194 1.84 11.79 -2.63
C SER A 194 0.56 12.58 -2.31
N HIS A 195 0.07 12.50 -1.06
CA HIS A 195 -1.20 13.13 -0.67
C HIS A 195 -1.18 14.66 -0.87
N GLY A 196 -2.10 15.15 -1.69
CA GLY A 196 -2.33 16.57 -1.98
C GLY A 196 -3.22 17.29 -0.95
N PRO A 197 -3.62 18.55 -1.20
CA PRO A 197 -3.13 19.42 -2.27
C PRO A 197 -1.71 19.95 -2.00
N ALA A 198 -1.17 19.81 -0.79
CA ALA A 198 0.14 20.35 -0.42
C ALA A 198 1.30 19.42 -0.82
N TYR A 199 1.43 19.07 -2.11
CA TYR A 199 2.45 18.12 -2.60
C TYR A 199 3.88 18.56 -2.25
N TYR A 200 4.17 19.86 -2.27
CA TYR A 200 5.48 20.42 -1.91
C TYR A 200 5.96 20.06 -0.49
N LYS A 201 5.04 19.66 0.40
CA LYS A 201 5.34 19.20 1.76
C LYS A 201 5.66 17.70 1.81
N ARG A 202 5.52 16.95 0.72
CA ARG A 202 5.72 15.49 0.69
C ARG A 202 7.13 15.05 0.34
N SER A 203 8.03 15.98 0.03
CA SER A 203 9.43 15.67 -0.27
C SER A 203 10.38 16.62 0.44
N SER A 204 11.53 16.13 0.86
CA SER A 204 12.58 16.98 1.46
C SER A 204 13.27 17.84 0.41
N SER A 205 13.88 18.95 0.83
CA SER A 205 14.53 19.90 -0.10
C SER A 205 15.72 19.30 -0.85
N ASP A 206 16.47 18.39 -0.22
CA ASP A 206 17.62 17.69 -0.82
C ASP A 206 17.23 16.63 -1.86
N ARG A 207 15.96 16.21 -1.89
CA ARG A 207 15.45 15.17 -2.82
C ARG A 207 14.63 15.73 -3.99
N LYS A 208 14.31 17.02 -3.96
CA LYS A 208 13.59 17.71 -5.05
C LYS A 208 14.48 17.84 -6.29
N ALA A 209 13.94 17.47 -7.43
CA ALA A 209 14.63 17.55 -8.73
C ALA A 209 13.90 18.44 -9.75
N TYR A 210 12.59 18.64 -9.58
CA TYR A 210 11.76 19.34 -10.56
C TYR A 210 11.33 20.72 -10.05
N PHE A 211 11.68 21.76 -10.81
CA PHE A 211 11.43 23.16 -10.48
C PHE A 211 11.00 23.96 -11.73
N PRO A 212 10.28 25.09 -11.57
CA PRO A 212 9.64 25.52 -10.32
C PRO A 212 8.51 24.56 -9.93
N GLU A 213 8.31 24.33 -8.64
CA GLU A 213 7.20 23.51 -8.11
C GLU A 213 6.07 24.42 -7.61
N CYS A 214 4.88 23.84 -7.43
CA CYS A 214 3.77 24.51 -6.76
C CYS A 214 3.94 24.41 -5.24
N ASP A 215 4.10 25.55 -4.56
CA ASP A 215 4.32 25.65 -3.11
C ASP A 215 3.05 26.02 -2.33
N SER A 216 1.88 25.82 -2.93
CA SER A 216 0.58 26.24 -2.42
C SER A 216 -0.44 25.11 -2.43
N SER A 217 -1.27 25.02 -1.39
CA SER A 217 -2.45 24.15 -1.34
C SER A 217 -3.58 24.63 -2.27
N ALA A 218 -3.51 25.87 -2.74
CA ALA A 218 -4.45 26.44 -3.70
C ALA A 218 -3.97 26.15 -5.12
N LEU A 219 -4.02 24.88 -5.56
CA LEU A 219 -3.44 24.39 -6.83
C LEU A 219 -3.76 25.26 -8.06
N GLN A 220 -4.93 25.91 -8.07
CA GLN A 220 -5.35 26.82 -9.15
C GLN A 220 -4.50 28.09 -9.29
N THR A 221 -3.69 28.43 -8.27
CA THR A 221 -2.75 29.57 -8.34
C THR A 221 -1.42 29.20 -8.98
N CYS A 222 -1.20 27.92 -9.26
CA CYS A 222 0.00 27.38 -9.90
C CYS A 222 -0.29 26.98 -11.35
N SER A 223 0.74 26.98 -12.20
CA SER A 223 0.63 26.30 -13.50
C SER A 223 0.50 24.80 -13.30
N ARG A 224 -0.10 24.10 -14.28
CA ARG A 224 -0.18 22.64 -14.25
C ARG A 224 1.22 22.01 -14.12
N ASP A 225 2.22 22.53 -14.82
CA ASP A 225 3.59 22.01 -14.74
C ASP A 225 4.20 22.18 -13.35
N GLN A 226 3.91 23.27 -12.63
CA GLN A 226 4.33 23.45 -11.25
C GLN A 226 3.69 22.41 -10.31
N VAL A 227 2.40 22.11 -10.51
CA VAL A 227 1.71 21.05 -9.76
C VAL A 227 2.33 19.69 -10.04
N VAL A 228 2.56 19.37 -11.32
CA VAL A 228 3.22 18.13 -11.74
C VAL A 228 4.64 18.04 -11.19
N ASN A 229 5.40 19.13 -11.16
CA ASN A 229 6.75 19.15 -10.57
C ASN A 229 6.72 18.84 -9.06
N ALA A 230 5.78 19.43 -8.31
CA ALA A 230 5.62 19.16 -6.89
C ALA A 230 5.20 17.70 -6.63
N TYR A 231 4.32 17.15 -7.46
CA TYR A 231 3.91 15.74 -7.42
C TYR A 231 5.05 14.79 -7.78
N ASP A 232 5.80 15.06 -8.85
CA ASP A 232 6.93 14.22 -9.26
C ASP A 232 8.04 14.21 -8.19
N ASN A 233 8.23 15.32 -7.46
CA ASN A 233 9.11 15.36 -6.29
C ASN A 233 8.60 14.46 -5.14
N SER A 234 7.28 14.33 -4.92
CA SER A 234 6.74 13.38 -3.92
C SER A 234 6.87 11.92 -4.35
N ILE A 235 6.84 11.63 -5.65
CA ILE A 235 7.18 10.30 -6.17
C ILE A 235 8.66 9.99 -5.92
N ARG A 236 9.57 10.96 -6.08
CA ARG A 236 10.99 10.79 -5.72
C ARG A 236 11.21 10.53 -4.23
N GLU A 237 10.41 11.14 -3.36
CA GLU A 237 10.43 10.80 -1.93
C GLU A 237 9.98 9.35 -1.69
N THR A 238 8.94 8.91 -2.40
CA THR A 238 8.44 7.53 -2.31
C THR A 238 9.48 6.52 -2.84
N ASP A 239 10.17 6.83 -3.94
CA ASP A 239 11.32 6.05 -4.45
C ASP A 239 12.41 5.88 -3.39
N TYR A 240 12.80 6.99 -2.75
CA TYR A 240 13.75 6.98 -1.65
C TYR A 240 13.26 6.10 -0.49
N PHE A 241 12.03 6.27 -0.04
CA PHE A 241 11.49 5.47 1.06
C PHE A 241 11.51 3.97 0.74
N ILE A 242 10.93 3.55 -0.39
CA ILE A 242 10.83 2.13 -0.77
C ILE A 242 12.22 1.51 -0.91
N SER A 243 13.16 2.21 -1.55
CA SER A 243 14.53 1.68 -1.70
C SER A 243 15.24 1.54 -0.35
N ASN A 244 15.15 2.55 0.54
CA ASN A 244 15.76 2.47 1.87
C ASN A 244 15.08 1.43 2.76
N ALA A 245 13.76 1.24 2.64
CA ALA A 245 13.06 0.19 3.36
C ALA A 245 13.58 -1.20 2.97
N ILE A 246 13.81 -1.45 1.68
CA ILE A 246 14.42 -2.72 1.23
C ILE A 246 15.81 -2.92 1.83
N ASP A 247 16.68 -1.90 1.78
CA ASP A 247 18.04 -2.01 2.32
C ASP A 247 18.04 -2.20 3.84
N TRP A 248 17.20 -1.43 4.54
CA TRP A 248 17.00 -1.59 5.97
C TRP A 248 16.48 -2.99 6.35
N ILE A 249 15.54 -3.57 5.59
CA ILE A 249 15.07 -4.94 5.82
C ILE A 249 16.21 -5.95 5.67
N LYS A 250 17.05 -5.81 4.62
CA LYS A 250 18.20 -6.69 4.38
C LYS A 250 19.22 -6.62 5.53
N GLU A 251 19.51 -5.43 6.01
CA GLU A 251 20.46 -5.19 7.09
C GLU A 251 19.94 -5.65 8.46
N THR A 252 18.65 -5.41 8.72
CA THR A 252 18.04 -5.70 10.03
C THR A 252 17.72 -7.19 10.20
N TYR A 253 17.38 -7.88 9.10
CA TYR A 253 16.93 -9.28 9.13
C TYR A 253 17.68 -10.18 8.14
N PRO A 254 19.03 -10.24 8.16
CA PRO A 254 19.82 -10.96 7.15
C PRO A 254 19.56 -12.47 7.14
N ASP A 255 19.23 -13.04 8.29
CA ASP A 255 19.04 -14.49 8.47
C ASP A 255 17.58 -14.94 8.39
N ARG A 256 16.64 -14.02 8.16
CA ARG A 256 15.20 -14.35 8.07
C ARG A 256 14.71 -14.27 6.63
N PRO A 257 13.78 -15.15 6.22
CA PRO A 257 13.02 -14.96 4.99
C PRO A 257 12.23 -13.65 5.07
N THR A 258 12.53 -12.67 4.21
CA THR A 258 11.85 -11.37 4.21
C THR A 258 11.32 -11.01 2.84
N ALA A 259 10.21 -10.29 2.82
CA ALA A 259 9.65 -9.74 1.59
C ALA A 259 9.03 -8.38 1.86
N MET A 260 8.89 -7.58 0.81
CA MET A 260 8.17 -6.32 0.87
C MET A 260 7.25 -6.22 -0.34
N MET A 261 6.02 -5.75 -0.13
CA MET A 261 5.10 -5.39 -1.20
C MET A 261 4.60 -3.97 -0.97
N TYR A 262 4.76 -3.12 -1.99
CA TYR A 262 4.24 -1.76 -2.03
C TYR A 262 3.08 -1.67 -3.02
N VAL A 263 2.01 -1.01 -2.63
CA VAL A 263 0.87 -0.72 -3.51
C VAL A 263 0.23 0.60 -3.09
N SER A 264 -0.06 1.48 -4.06
CA SER A 264 -0.82 2.71 -3.76
C SER A 264 -2.30 2.40 -3.55
N ASP A 265 -2.96 3.14 -2.67
CA ASP A 265 -4.40 3.03 -2.44
C ASP A 265 -5.24 3.54 -3.64
N HIS A 266 -4.80 4.61 -4.29
CA HIS A 266 -5.32 5.14 -5.55
C HIS A 266 -4.28 6.05 -6.22
N GLY A 267 -4.62 6.58 -7.39
CA GLY A 267 -3.82 7.59 -8.10
C GLY A 267 -4.34 9.02 -7.89
N GLU A 268 -4.02 9.94 -8.79
CA GLU A 268 -4.29 11.38 -8.63
C GLU A 268 -4.59 12.06 -9.97
N SER A 269 -5.51 13.03 -9.99
CA SER A 269 -5.66 13.97 -11.11
C SER A 269 -4.83 15.23 -10.88
N LEU A 270 -4.05 15.64 -11.87
CA LEU A 270 -3.07 16.74 -11.78
C LEU A 270 -3.43 17.90 -12.73
N GLY A 271 -4.71 18.07 -13.03
CA GLY A 271 -5.23 19.13 -13.91
C GLY A 271 -5.58 18.67 -15.31
N GLU A 272 -5.46 17.37 -15.63
CA GLU A 272 -6.04 16.82 -16.85
C GLU A 272 -7.54 17.16 -16.91
N ASN A 273 -8.00 17.79 -18.00
CA ASN A 273 -9.38 18.24 -18.16
C ASN A 273 -9.89 19.13 -17.00
N ASN A 274 -9.00 19.91 -16.36
CA ASN A 274 -9.28 20.72 -15.17
C ASN A 274 -9.72 19.92 -13.93
N ILE A 275 -9.43 18.62 -13.89
CA ILE A 275 -9.70 17.76 -12.74
C ILE A 275 -8.44 17.70 -11.88
N TYR A 276 -8.59 17.98 -10.59
CA TYR A 276 -7.53 17.88 -9.61
C TYR A 276 -7.95 16.97 -8.46
N LEU A 277 -6.96 16.46 -7.73
CA LEU A 277 -7.14 15.56 -6.59
C LEU A 277 -7.75 14.23 -7.01
N HIS A 278 -8.40 13.57 -6.06
CA HIS A 278 -9.00 12.26 -6.17
C HIS A 278 -10.40 12.24 -5.54
N GLY A 279 -11.01 11.05 -5.45
CA GLY A 279 -12.33 10.84 -4.84
C GLY A 279 -13.51 11.02 -5.80
N LEU A 280 -13.27 10.98 -7.12
CA LEU A 280 -14.37 10.93 -8.09
C LEU A 280 -15.08 9.57 -8.02
N PRO A 281 -16.40 9.50 -8.26
CA PRO A 281 -17.09 8.23 -8.40
C PRO A 281 -16.36 7.32 -9.39
N TYR A 282 -16.09 6.07 -9.02
CA TYR A 282 -15.19 5.18 -9.77
C TYR A 282 -15.52 5.07 -11.26
N SER A 283 -16.82 5.04 -11.62
CA SER A 283 -17.31 4.98 -13.01
C SER A 283 -17.05 6.24 -13.84
N LEU A 284 -16.83 7.38 -13.17
CA LEU A 284 -16.52 8.67 -13.79
C LEU A 284 -15.04 9.07 -13.64
N ALA A 285 -14.31 8.38 -12.77
CA ALA A 285 -12.93 8.71 -12.46
C ALA A 285 -12.00 8.40 -13.63
N PRO A 286 -11.05 9.29 -13.96
CA PRO A 286 -10.06 9.03 -14.98
C PRO A 286 -9.11 7.92 -14.52
N ASP A 287 -8.46 7.26 -15.47
CA ASP A 287 -7.48 6.20 -15.17
C ASP A 287 -6.33 6.70 -14.29
N ALA A 288 -6.01 7.99 -14.36
CA ALA A 288 -5.06 8.65 -13.48
C ALA A 288 -5.37 8.48 -11.97
N GLN A 289 -6.65 8.33 -11.58
CA GLN A 289 -7.05 8.04 -10.19
C GLN A 289 -7.10 6.54 -9.85
N LYS A 290 -7.00 5.66 -10.85
CA LYS A 290 -7.24 4.21 -10.68
C LYS A 290 -5.99 3.36 -10.97
N ARG A 291 -5.10 3.81 -11.85
CA ARG A 291 -3.87 3.11 -12.22
C ARG A 291 -2.76 3.41 -11.22
N ILE A 292 -2.35 2.40 -10.49
CA ILE A 292 -1.48 2.53 -9.31
C ILE A 292 -0.17 1.77 -9.50
N PRO A 293 0.91 2.18 -8.84
CA PRO A 293 2.12 1.39 -8.75
C PRO A 293 1.91 0.18 -7.84
N TRP A 294 2.50 -0.94 -8.22
CA TRP A 294 2.57 -2.15 -7.41
C TRP A 294 3.95 -2.77 -7.56
N ILE A 295 4.69 -2.88 -6.46
CA ILE A 295 6.10 -3.31 -6.45
C ILE A 295 6.25 -4.42 -5.42
N ALA A 296 7.01 -5.46 -5.76
CA ALA A 296 7.36 -6.53 -4.84
C ALA A 296 8.87 -6.76 -4.80
N TRP A 297 9.37 -7.07 -3.62
CA TRP A 297 10.76 -7.46 -3.36
C TRP A 297 10.77 -8.69 -2.46
N PHE A 298 11.71 -9.60 -2.70
CA PHE A 298 11.88 -10.83 -1.93
C PHE A 298 13.36 -11.05 -1.65
N SER A 299 13.71 -11.33 -0.40
CA SER A 299 15.07 -11.74 -0.03
C SER A 299 15.41 -13.10 -0.66
N GLU A 300 16.70 -13.37 -0.82
CA GLU A 300 17.16 -14.67 -1.33
C GLU A 300 16.74 -15.83 -0.41
N SER A 301 16.71 -15.60 0.91
CA SER A 301 16.16 -16.56 1.86
C SER A 301 14.66 -16.79 1.64
N PHE A 302 13.87 -15.74 1.37
CA PHE A 302 12.45 -15.89 1.06
C PHE A 302 12.22 -16.67 -0.22
N LYS A 303 12.94 -16.35 -1.30
CA LYS A 303 12.86 -17.09 -2.57
C LYS A 303 13.20 -18.57 -2.38
N ARG A 304 14.28 -18.88 -1.66
CA ARG A 304 14.69 -20.28 -1.43
C ARG A 304 13.64 -21.09 -0.67
N GLU A 305 13.06 -20.49 0.37
CA GLU A 305 12.09 -21.16 1.25
C GLU A 305 10.69 -21.25 0.63
N LYS A 306 10.27 -20.24 -0.14
CA LYS A 306 8.87 -20.08 -0.59
C LYS A 306 8.67 -20.28 -2.09
N PHE A 307 9.70 -20.05 -2.91
CA PHE A 307 9.57 -20.08 -4.36
C PHE A 307 10.25 -21.28 -5.02
N ASP A 308 9.67 -21.71 -6.13
CA ASP A 308 10.18 -22.78 -6.98
C ASP A 308 11.54 -22.41 -7.60
N GLU A 309 12.31 -23.44 -7.95
CA GLU A 309 13.69 -23.37 -8.45
C GLU A 309 13.82 -22.52 -9.72
N ASN A 310 12.76 -22.48 -10.52
CA ASN A 310 12.67 -21.73 -11.78
C ASN A 310 12.66 -20.20 -11.60
N GLY A 311 12.54 -19.71 -10.35
CA GLY A 311 12.59 -18.29 -10.02
C GLY A 311 11.28 -17.54 -10.36
N CYS A 312 10.81 -16.70 -9.43
CA CYS A 312 9.51 -16.03 -9.56
C CYS A 312 9.44 -15.02 -10.72
N ALA A 313 10.51 -14.27 -10.99
CA ALA A 313 10.51 -13.20 -11.99
C ALA A 313 10.27 -13.71 -13.42
N ALA A 314 10.78 -14.90 -13.76
CA ALA A 314 10.58 -15.49 -15.08
C ALA A 314 9.16 -16.04 -15.29
N LEU A 315 8.41 -16.25 -14.20
CA LEU A 315 7.09 -16.89 -14.20
C LEU A 315 5.94 -15.87 -14.16
N LEU A 316 6.25 -14.60 -13.89
CA LEU A 316 5.26 -13.53 -13.75
C LEU A 316 5.26 -12.59 -14.95
N ASP A 317 4.06 -12.33 -15.45
CA ASP A 317 3.81 -11.28 -16.43
C ASP A 317 3.53 -9.98 -15.68
N VAL A 318 4.50 -9.06 -15.70
CA VAL A 318 4.41 -7.75 -15.03
C VAL A 318 3.48 -6.76 -15.76
N ASP A 319 3.07 -7.08 -16.99
CA ASP A 319 2.14 -6.28 -17.79
C ASP A 319 0.70 -6.82 -17.70
N ALA A 320 0.50 -8.01 -17.12
CA ALA A 320 -0.81 -8.57 -16.82
C ALA A 320 -1.63 -7.63 -15.95
N LYS A 321 -2.93 -7.53 -16.26
CA LYS A 321 -3.86 -6.73 -15.46
C LYS A 321 -4.04 -7.37 -14.09
N ILE A 322 -3.70 -6.64 -13.05
CA ILE A 322 -3.97 -6.98 -11.65
C ILE A 322 -4.74 -5.84 -10.98
N SER A 323 -5.35 -6.11 -9.85
CA SER A 323 -6.06 -5.11 -9.06
C SER A 323 -5.84 -5.33 -7.57
N HIS A 324 -6.39 -4.42 -6.76
CA HIS A 324 -6.53 -4.63 -5.32
C HIS A 324 -7.27 -5.91 -4.94
N ASP A 325 -8.08 -6.51 -5.82
CA ASP A 325 -8.74 -7.81 -5.56
C ASP A 325 -7.70 -8.93 -5.39
N ASN A 326 -6.52 -8.77 -6.00
CA ASN A 326 -5.42 -9.72 -5.85
C ASN A 326 -4.71 -9.60 -4.49
N TYR A 327 -4.82 -8.46 -3.80
CA TYR A 327 -3.99 -8.13 -2.65
C TYR A 327 -4.20 -9.12 -1.50
N PHE A 328 -5.47 -9.37 -1.14
CA PHE A 328 -5.85 -10.29 -0.08
C PHE A 328 -5.24 -11.67 -0.27
N HIS A 329 -5.46 -12.26 -1.44
CA HIS A 329 -5.05 -13.63 -1.73
C HIS A 329 -3.53 -13.75 -1.92
N SER A 330 -2.90 -12.75 -2.51
CA SER A 330 -1.44 -12.72 -2.68
C SER A 330 -0.71 -12.65 -1.34
N VAL A 331 -1.22 -11.88 -0.36
CA VAL A 331 -0.65 -11.83 1.00
C VAL A 331 -0.84 -13.16 1.72
N LEU A 332 -2.03 -13.78 1.67
CA LEU A 332 -2.24 -15.11 2.24
C LEU A 332 -1.27 -16.13 1.62
N GLY A 333 -1.05 -16.02 0.31
CA GLY A 333 -0.13 -16.89 -0.43
C GLY A 333 1.33 -16.72 -0.03
N MET A 334 1.82 -15.48 0.06
CA MET A 334 3.18 -15.15 0.54
C MET A 334 3.45 -15.72 1.94
N MET A 335 2.44 -15.68 2.81
CA MET A 335 2.54 -16.19 4.19
C MET A 335 2.26 -17.70 4.30
N ASN A 336 1.89 -18.37 3.20
CA ASN A 336 1.44 -19.76 3.18
C ASN A 336 0.27 -20.05 4.15
N VAL A 337 -0.66 -19.10 4.29
CA VAL A 337 -1.89 -19.32 5.06
C VAL A 337 -2.79 -20.26 4.28
N LYS A 338 -3.17 -21.37 4.92
CA LYS A 338 -4.20 -22.30 4.45
C LYS A 338 -5.54 -21.85 5.00
N SER A 339 -6.50 -21.60 4.13
CA SER A 339 -7.86 -21.20 4.50
C SER A 339 -8.83 -21.44 3.35
N GLU A 340 -10.10 -21.71 3.64
CA GLU A 340 -11.14 -21.91 2.62
C GLU A 340 -11.42 -20.65 1.79
N ILE A 341 -11.18 -19.46 2.36
CA ILE A 341 -11.40 -18.18 1.67
C ILE A 341 -10.26 -17.82 0.70
N TYR A 342 -9.16 -18.59 0.69
CA TYR A 342 -8.05 -18.32 -0.20
C TYR A 342 -8.42 -18.75 -1.63
N ASN A 343 -8.52 -17.77 -2.53
CA ASN A 343 -8.68 -18.00 -3.96
C ASN A 343 -7.31 -17.99 -4.67
N PRO A 344 -6.81 -19.14 -5.14
CA PRO A 344 -5.51 -19.20 -5.80
C PRO A 344 -5.46 -18.42 -7.12
N ASP A 345 -6.59 -18.23 -7.82
CA ASP A 345 -6.58 -17.51 -9.10
C ASP A 345 -6.42 -15.99 -8.93
N LEU A 346 -6.54 -15.51 -7.70
CA LEU A 346 -6.27 -14.12 -7.31
C LEU A 346 -4.90 -13.94 -6.63
N ASP A 347 -4.15 -15.02 -6.35
CA ASP A 347 -2.76 -14.95 -5.88
C ASP A 347 -1.79 -14.74 -7.05
N ILE A 348 -1.26 -13.51 -7.19
CA ILE A 348 -0.32 -13.17 -8.27
C ILE A 348 1.00 -13.92 -8.15
N PHE A 349 1.34 -14.44 -6.97
CA PHE A 349 2.55 -15.19 -6.71
C PHE A 349 2.32 -16.71 -6.74
N LYS A 350 1.10 -17.20 -7.02
CA LYS A 350 0.77 -18.64 -7.05
C LYS A 350 1.75 -19.45 -7.87
N LYS A 351 2.06 -18.98 -9.09
CA LYS A 351 2.97 -19.67 -10.02
C LYS A 351 4.40 -19.76 -9.50
N CYS A 352 4.78 -18.87 -8.59
CA CYS A 352 6.11 -18.87 -8.01
C CYS A 352 6.25 -19.86 -6.85
N ARG A 353 5.16 -20.31 -6.24
CA ARG A 353 5.21 -20.97 -4.92
C ARG A 353 5.61 -22.45 -5.01
N LYS A 354 6.43 -22.88 -4.05
CA LYS A 354 6.61 -24.30 -3.71
C LYS A 354 5.35 -24.80 -2.99
N TYR A 355 4.87 -25.98 -3.40
CA TYR A 355 3.73 -26.65 -2.78
C TYR A 355 4.17 -27.64 -1.72
#